data_AF-A0A9X1NTW5-F1
#
_entry.id   AF-A0A9X1NTW5-F1
#
_cell.length_a   1.000
_cell.length_b   1.000
_cell.length_c   1.000
_cell.angle_alpha   90.00
_cell.angle_beta   90.00
_cell.angle_gamma   90.00
#
_symmetry.space_group_name_H-M   'P 1'
#
loop_
_entity.id
_entity.type
_entity.pdbx_description
1 polymer ?
#
loop_
_entity_poly.entity_id
_entity_poly.type
_entity_poly.pdbx_seq_one_letter_code
_entity_poly.pdbx_strand_id
1 'polypeptide(L)'
;MPSERVLAWLDAQPTDALYLTTITAAEILSGMAIMPAGRRKDMLREALEHLLSIVFRGRILPFDMQAARQFAVISQKAREKGAGVGMADAQIAAIAVANGFSVAARDVTPFTASGLHVINPWTA
;
A
#
# COMPACT_ATOMS: atom_id res chain seq x y z
N MET A 1 6.70 18.90 -2.13
CA MET A 1 5.26 19.06 -2.39
C MET A 1 4.74 17.79 -3.06
N PRO A 2 3.47 17.40 -2.85
CA PRO A 2 2.89 16.23 -3.53
C PRO A 2 2.98 16.41 -5.05
N SER A 3 3.06 15.32 -5.80
CA SER A 3 3.05 15.38 -7.26
C SER A 3 1.63 15.68 -7.76
N GLU A 4 1.46 16.76 -8.52
CA GLU A 4 0.16 17.15 -9.09
C GLU A 4 -0.46 16.04 -9.93
N ARG A 5 0.35 15.28 -10.68
CA ARG A 5 -0.11 14.13 -11.46
C ARG A 5 -0.71 13.05 -10.57
N VAL A 6 -0.09 12.76 -9.43
CA VAL A 6 -0.59 11.77 -8.48
C VAL A 6 -1.90 12.23 -7.86
N LEU A 7 -2.01 13.52 -7.54
CA LEU A 7 -3.26 14.10 -7.05
C LEU A 7 -4.38 13.98 -8.09
N ALA A 8 -4.10 14.38 -9.34
CA ALA A 8 -5.07 14.26 -10.43
C ALA A 8 -5.47 12.79 -10.69
N TRP A 9 -4.53 11.85 -10.58
CA TRP A 9 -4.83 10.43 -10.69
C TRP A 9 -5.73 9.93 -9.56
N LEU A 10 -5.47 10.35 -8.31
CA LEU A 10 -6.31 10.03 -7.15
C LEU A 10 -7.72 10.59 -7.32
N ASP A 11 -7.84 11.86 -7.74
CA ASP A 11 -9.12 12.56 -7.93
C ASP A 11 -9.96 11.95 -9.07
N ALA A 12 -9.31 11.28 -10.03
CA ALA A 12 -9.97 10.60 -11.14
C ALA A 12 -10.54 9.21 -10.76
N GLN A 13 -10.22 8.67 -9.58
CA GLN A 13 -10.72 7.36 -9.17
C GLN A 13 -12.14 7.44 -8.58
N PRO A 14 -12.98 6.41 -8.80
CA PRO A 14 -14.24 6.29 -8.06
C PRO A 14 -13.99 6.30 -6.54
N THR A 15 -14.90 6.92 -5.81
CA THR A 15 -14.72 7.22 -4.37
C THR A 15 -14.53 5.96 -3.51
N ASP A 16 -15.03 4.83 -3.98
CA ASP A 16 -15.00 3.50 -3.36
C ASP A 16 -13.99 2.54 -4.00
N ALA A 17 -13.26 2.94 -5.05
CA ALA A 17 -12.32 2.07 -5.76
C ALA A 17 -10.93 1.99 -5.08
N LEU A 18 -10.60 2.93 -4.19
CA LEU A 18 -9.31 2.99 -3.51
C LEU A 18 -9.35 2.29 -2.15
N TYR A 19 -8.32 1.52 -1.86
CA TYR A 19 -8.16 0.77 -0.61
C TYR A 19 -6.76 0.96 -0.04
N LEU A 20 -6.63 0.78 1.27
CA LEU A 20 -5.35 0.81 1.97
C LEU A 20 -5.06 -0.58 2.54
N THR A 21 -3.81 -1.04 2.50
CA THR A 21 -3.43 -2.27 3.20
C THR A 21 -3.09 -1.95 4.66
N THR A 22 -3.27 -2.92 5.56
CA THR A 22 -2.77 -2.78 6.95
C THR A 22 -1.26 -2.59 7.02
N ILE A 23 -0.52 -3.07 6.01
CA ILE A 23 0.94 -2.91 5.91
C ILE A 23 1.29 -1.45 5.65
N THR A 24 0.65 -0.82 4.65
CA THR A 24 0.84 0.61 4.36
C THR A 24 0.43 1.48 5.54
N ALA A 25 -0.66 1.13 6.24
CA ALA A 25 -1.05 1.81 7.47
C ALA A 25 0.03 1.71 8.56
N ALA A 26 0.61 0.51 8.75
CA ALA A 26 1.69 0.29 9.70
C ALA A 26 2.95 1.09 9.37
N GLU A 27 3.30 1.23 8.09
CA GLU A 27 4.44 2.05 7.64
C GLU A 27 4.24 3.53 7.99
N ILE A 28 3.05 4.07 7.73
CA ILE A 28 2.72 5.47 8.05
C ILE A 28 2.76 5.69 9.57
N LEU A 29 2.17 4.78 10.35
CA LEU A 29 2.19 4.82 11.82
C LEU A 29 3.63 4.74 12.37
N SER A 30 4.46 3.88 11.80
CA SER A 30 5.86 3.72 12.19
C SER A 30 6.68 4.97 11.91
N GLY A 31 6.49 5.57 10.72
CA GLY A 31 7.13 6.84 10.35
C GLY A 31 6.74 7.98 11.29
N MET A 32 5.49 8.02 11.74
CA MET A 32 5.02 8.99 12.73
C MET A 32 5.59 8.75 14.13
N ALA A 33 5.73 7.49 14.55
CA ALA A 33 6.21 7.13 15.89
C ALA A 33 7.60 7.73 16.17
N ILE A 34 8.50 7.70 15.18
CA ILE A 34 9.88 8.21 15.30
C ILE A 34 10.01 9.74 15.18
N MET A 35 8.93 10.46 14.85
CA MET A 35 8.97 11.91 14.74
C MET A 35 9.17 12.57 16.12
N PRO A 36 9.95 13.68 16.20
CA PRO A 36 10.02 14.51 17.40
C PRO A 36 8.63 15.02 17.80
N ALA A 37 8.41 15.17 19.10
CA ALA A 37 7.19 15.79 19.61
C ALA A 37 7.07 17.24 19.13
N GLY A 38 5.84 17.67 18.86
CA GLY A 38 5.51 19.04 18.47
C GLY A 38 4.40 19.11 17.43
N ARG A 39 4.02 20.35 17.10
CA ARG A 39 2.84 20.67 16.28
C ARG A 39 2.74 19.87 14.97
N ARG A 40 3.88 19.63 14.29
CA ARG A 40 3.90 18.85 13.05
C ARG A 40 3.47 17.39 13.25
N LYS A 41 3.91 16.75 14.34
CA LYS A 41 3.54 15.37 14.67
C LYS A 41 2.05 15.29 15.01
N ASP A 42 1.55 16.25 15.78
CA ASP A 42 0.14 16.31 16.18
C ASP A 42 -0.79 16.48 14.97
N MET A 43 -0.47 17.41 14.07
CA MET A 43 -1.24 17.62 12.84
C MET A 43 -1.27 16.37 11.93
N LEU A 44 -0.12 15.69 11.78
CA LEU A 44 -0.06 14.46 10.98
C LEU A 44 -0.83 13.31 11.64
N ARG A 45 -0.82 13.24 12.98
CA ARG A 45 -1.61 12.26 13.73
C ARG A 45 -3.09 12.45 13.49
N GLU A 46 -3.59 13.67 13.64
CA GLU A 46 -5.01 13.99 13.38
C GLU A 46 -5.40 13.69 11.92
N ALA A 47 -4.56 14.08 10.96
CA ALA A 47 -4.80 13.78 9.55
C ALA A 47 -4.84 12.27 9.27
N LEU A 48 -3.94 11.48 9.88
CA LEU A 48 -3.93 10.03 9.74
C LEU A 48 -5.14 9.37 10.39
N GLU A 49 -5.51 9.79 11.59
CA GLU A 49 -6.71 9.30 12.27
C GLU A 49 -7.95 9.54 11.41
N HIS A 50 -8.07 10.73 10.80
CA HIS A 50 -9.15 11.04 9.86
C HIS A 50 -9.10 10.14 8.60
N LEU A 51 -7.91 9.97 8.01
CA LEU A 51 -7.72 9.12 6.83
C LEU A 51 -8.16 7.67 7.10
N LEU A 52 -7.78 7.10 8.24
CA LEU A 52 -8.07 5.71 8.58
C LEU A 52 -9.52 5.49 9.03
N SER A 53 -10.07 6.41 9.82
CA SER A 53 -11.39 6.23 10.45
C SER A 53 -12.57 6.72 9.62
N ILE A 54 -12.34 7.70 8.73
CA ILE A 54 -13.38 8.32 7.91
C ILE A 54 -13.18 7.95 6.44
N VAL A 55 -12.03 8.30 5.85
CA VAL A 55 -11.81 8.14 4.41
C VAL A 55 -11.76 6.66 4.02
N PHE A 56 -10.91 5.85 4.66
CA PHE A 56 -10.76 4.42 4.37
C PHE A 56 -11.58 3.52 5.27
N ARG A 57 -12.63 4.02 5.92
CA ARG A 57 -13.49 3.20 6.78
C ARG A 57 -14.07 2.03 5.98
N GLY A 58 -13.84 0.80 6.47
CA GLY A 58 -14.28 -0.42 5.77
C GLY A 58 -13.48 -0.76 4.49
N ARG A 59 -12.43 0.00 4.18
CA ARG A 59 -11.56 -0.16 2.99
C ARG A 59 -10.09 -0.33 3.36
N ILE A 60 -9.84 -0.86 4.56
CA ILE A 60 -8.52 -1.27 5.01
C ILE A 60 -8.45 -2.79 4.90
N LEU A 61 -7.63 -3.29 3.97
CA LEU A 61 -7.48 -4.71 3.69
C LEU A 61 -6.42 -5.33 4.62
N PRO A 62 -6.77 -6.35 5.43
CA PRO A 62 -5.84 -6.98 6.36
C PRO A 62 -4.91 -7.97 5.67
N PHE A 63 -3.73 -8.18 6.26
CA PHE A 63 -2.94 -9.37 5.99
C PHE A 63 -3.54 -10.58 6.73
N ASP A 64 -4.58 -11.17 6.15
CA ASP A 64 -5.29 -12.33 6.70
C ASP A 64 -4.72 -13.67 6.17
N MET A 65 -5.41 -14.78 6.46
CA MET A 65 -4.97 -16.10 6.01
C MET A 65 -5.04 -16.29 4.49
N GLN A 66 -5.92 -15.57 3.76
CA GLN A 66 -5.95 -15.65 2.31
C GLN A 66 -4.73 -14.93 1.72
N ALA A 67 -4.42 -13.74 2.23
CA ALA A 67 -3.20 -13.02 1.90
C ALA A 67 -1.95 -13.83 2.28
N ALA A 68 -1.91 -14.49 3.44
CA ALA A 68 -0.77 -15.31 3.85
C ALA A 68 -0.47 -16.48 2.88
N ARG A 69 -1.51 -17.09 2.29
CA ARG A 69 -1.34 -18.12 1.26
C ARG A 69 -0.76 -17.54 -0.03
N GLN A 70 -1.24 -16.38 -0.46
CA GLN A 70 -0.69 -15.70 -1.65
C GLN A 70 0.75 -15.24 -1.41
N PHE A 71 1.07 -14.78 -0.21
CA PHE A 71 2.43 -14.41 0.18
C PHE A 71 3.41 -15.57 -0.04
N ALA A 72 3.07 -16.77 0.44
CA ALA A 72 3.94 -17.95 0.26
C ALA A 72 4.24 -18.22 -1.22
N VAL A 73 3.22 -18.13 -2.10
CA VAL A 73 3.38 -18.30 -3.54
C VAL A 73 4.25 -17.21 -4.16
N ILE A 74 4.03 -15.94 -3.78
CA ILE A 74 4.79 -14.80 -4.29
C ILE A 74 6.25 -14.88 -3.86
N SER A 75 6.51 -15.16 -2.57
CA SER A 75 7.86 -15.28 -2.03
C SER A 75 8.64 -16.43 -2.66
N GLN A 76 8.00 -17.57 -2.90
CA GLN A 76 8.62 -18.69 -3.61
C GLN A 76 9.02 -18.26 -5.04
N LYS A 77 8.09 -17.68 -5.81
CA LYS A 77 8.34 -17.23 -7.19
C LYS A 77 9.45 -16.17 -7.26
N ALA A 78 9.48 -15.24 -6.30
CA ALA A 78 10.53 -14.23 -6.21
C ALA A 78 11.90 -14.88 -5.98
N ARG A 79 11.98 -15.84 -5.05
CA ARG A 79 13.20 -16.60 -4.76
C ARG A 79 13.70 -17.39 -5.96
N GLU A 80 12.81 -18.08 -6.68
CA GLU A 80 13.15 -18.84 -7.90
C GLU A 80 13.73 -17.94 -9.00
N LYS A 81 13.28 -16.69 -9.08
CA LYS A 81 13.77 -15.70 -10.05
C LYS A 81 15.00 -14.92 -9.57
N GLY A 82 15.53 -15.22 -8.38
CA GLY A 82 16.60 -14.43 -7.77
C GLY A 82 16.21 -12.98 -7.46
N ALA A 83 14.91 -12.67 -7.42
CA ALA A 83 14.40 -11.34 -7.17
C ALA A 83 14.27 -11.12 -5.65
N GLY A 84 14.94 -10.08 -5.14
CA GLY A 84 14.76 -9.62 -3.76
C GLY A 84 13.47 -8.81 -3.65
N VAL A 85 12.38 -9.44 -3.21
CA VAL A 85 11.14 -8.73 -2.84
C VAL A 85 11.17 -8.49 -1.33
N GLY A 86 11.04 -7.24 -0.92
CA GLY A 86 10.95 -6.87 0.49
C GLY A 86 9.74 -7.52 1.16
N MET A 87 9.84 -7.82 2.46
CA MET A 87 8.74 -8.47 3.19
C MET A 87 7.43 -7.66 3.12
N ALA A 88 7.52 -6.33 3.30
CA ALA A 88 6.37 -5.43 3.22
C ALA A 88 5.72 -5.44 1.81
N ASP A 89 6.53 -5.31 0.76
CA ASP A 89 6.05 -5.35 -0.63
C ASP A 89 5.37 -6.69 -0.96
N ALA A 90 5.95 -7.79 -0.51
CA ALA A 90 5.37 -9.11 -0.70
C ALA A 90 4.02 -9.25 0.05
N GLN A 91 3.88 -8.67 1.24
CA GLN A 91 2.61 -8.66 1.98
C GLN A 91 1.57 -7.78 1.29
N ILE A 92 1.95 -6.58 0.82
CA ILE A 92 1.06 -5.70 0.05
C ILE A 92 0.58 -6.40 -1.23
N ALA A 93 1.51 -7.01 -1.96
CA ALA A 93 1.20 -7.79 -3.16
C ALA A 93 0.23 -8.92 -2.85
N ALA A 94 0.48 -9.67 -1.78
CA ALA A 94 -0.35 -10.79 -1.38
C ALA A 94 -1.78 -10.37 -1.01
N ILE A 95 -1.94 -9.25 -0.31
CA ILE A 95 -3.25 -8.66 0.01
C ILE A 95 -3.98 -8.29 -1.29
N ALA A 96 -3.29 -7.62 -2.21
CA ALA A 96 -3.88 -7.21 -3.48
C ALA A 96 -4.33 -8.43 -4.31
N VAL A 97 -3.48 -9.45 -4.47
CA VAL A 97 -3.82 -10.68 -5.20
C VAL A 97 -5.01 -11.40 -4.56
N ALA A 98 -5.01 -11.55 -3.23
CA ALA A 98 -6.07 -12.26 -2.52
C ALA A 98 -7.45 -11.60 -2.68
N ASN A 99 -7.49 -10.28 -2.88
CA ASN A 99 -8.71 -9.52 -3.01
C ASN A 99 -9.03 -9.10 -4.46
N GLY A 100 -8.21 -9.50 -5.45
CA GLY A 100 -8.41 -9.13 -6.86
C GLY A 100 -8.11 -7.67 -7.19
N PHE A 101 -7.27 -7.00 -6.40
CA PHE A 101 -6.89 -5.60 -6.59
C PHE A 101 -5.60 -5.43 -7.40
N SER A 102 -5.46 -4.24 -8.00
CA SER A 102 -4.18 -3.72 -8.50
C SER A 102 -3.45 -2.95 -7.40
N VAL A 103 -2.12 -2.83 -7.51
CA VAL A 103 -1.32 -1.98 -6.61
C VAL A 103 -0.97 -0.67 -7.30
N ALA A 104 -1.23 0.45 -6.65
CA ALA A 104 -0.73 1.76 -7.08
C ALA A 104 0.57 2.07 -6.34
N ALA A 105 1.70 2.06 -7.04
CA ALA A 105 3.02 2.28 -6.44
C ALA A 105 3.95 3.03 -7.39
N ARG A 106 4.85 3.85 -6.82
CA ARG A 106 5.88 4.55 -7.60
C ARG A 106 6.95 3.60 -8.10
N ASP A 107 7.42 2.71 -7.21
CA ASP A 107 8.31 1.62 -7.59
C ASP A 107 7.47 0.38 -7.88
N VAL A 108 7.42 0.00 -9.15
CA VAL A 108 6.66 -1.16 -9.62
C VAL A 108 7.49 -2.44 -9.57
N THR A 109 8.82 -2.31 -9.43
CA THR A 109 9.78 -3.42 -9.50
C THR A 109 9.43 -4.57 -8.56
N PRO A 110 9.10 -4.32 -7.27
CA PRO A 110 8.79 -5.39 -6.31
C PRO A 110 7.57 -6.24 -6.71
N PHE A 111 6.65 -5.64 -7.48
CA PHE A 111 5.37 -6.24 -7.83
C PHE A 111 5.38 -6.94 -9.20
N THR A 112 6.42 -6.72 -10.02
CA THR A 112 6.54 -7.41 -11.33
C THR A 112 6.65 -8.93 -11.19
N ALA A 113 7.24 -9.42 -10.09
CA ALA A 113 7.43 -10.84 -9.84
C ALA A 113 6.14 -11.57 -9.41
N SER A 114 5.16 -10.86 -8.86
CA SER A 114 3.92 -11.42 -8.31
C SER A 114 2.82 -11.64 -9.36
N GLY A 115 3.00 -11.14 -10.59
CA GLY A 115 1.98 -11.22 -11.65
C GLY A 115 0.80 -10.26 -11.44
N LEU A 116 0.95 -9.31 -10.52
CA LEU A 116 -0.02 -8.25 -10.29
C LEU A 116 -0.03 -7.23 -11.43
N HIS A 117 -1.20 -6.66 -11.69
CA HIS A 117 -1.28 -5.41 -12.41
C HIS A 117 -0.90 -4.26 -11.46
N VAL A 118 0.10 -3.48 -11.86
CA VAL A 118 0.65 -2.39 -11.06
C VAL A 118 0.46 -1.10 -11.82
N ILE A 119 -0.12 -0.11 -11.15
CA ILE A 119 -0.34 1.22 -11.68
C ILE A 119 0.76 2.11 -11.11
N ASN A 120 1.43 2.88 -11.97
CA ASN A 120 2.33 3.93 -11.53
C ASN A 120 1.68 5.30 -11.76
N PRO A 121 1.11 5.94 -10.71
CA PRO A 121 0.43 7.23 -10.87
C PRO A 121 1.34 8.37 -11.33
N TRP A 122 2.66 8.21 -11.28
CA TRP A 122 3.60 9.20 -11.80
C TRP A 122 3.76 9.15 -13.32
N THR A 123 3.32 8.08 -13.97
CA THR A 123 3.44 7.88 -15.42
C THR A 123 2.14 7.44 -16.10
N ALA A 124 1.07 7.25 -15.32
CA ALA A 124 -0.27 6.92 -15.80
C ALA A 124 -0.93 8.08 -16.55
#